data_AF-A0A1F8M6Y8-F1
#
_entry.id   AF-A0A1F8M6Y8-F1
#
_cell.length_a   1.000
_cell.length_b   1.000
_cell.length_c   1.000
_cell.angle_alpha   90.00
_cell.angle_beta   90.00
_cell.angle_gamma   90.00
#
_symmetry.space_group_name_H-M   'P 1'
#
loop_
_entity.id
_entity.type
_entity.pdbx_description
1 polymer ?
#
loop_
_entity_poly.entity_id
_entity_poly.type
_entity_poly.pdbx_seq_one_letter_code
_entity_poly.pdbx_strand_id
1 'polypeptide(L)'
;MPTICPNCLHPLRTNAKFCGYCGTSLIPNTRADAITLQASPQEVDTIKENTSPPAQSKPKSKKNIRRIVLIVLIILLCLVLLVAFLVHYWPNIIPNFGSLISRMLPK
;
A
#
# COMPACT_ATOMS: atom_id res chain seq x y z
N MET A 1 19.84 9.36 13.64
CA MET A 1 18.77 9.47 12.64
C MET A 1 17.50 8.84 13.21
N PRO A 2 16.35 9.53 13.21
CA PRO A 2 15.11 8.96 13.72
C PRO A 2 14.71 7.74 12.88
N THR A 3 14.56 6.60 13.53
CA THR A 3 14.13 5.34 12.90
C THR A 3 12.61 5.22 12.81
N ILE A 4 11.88 6.12 13.49
CA ILE A 4 10.43 6.09 13.64
C ILE A 4 9.87 7.48 13.29
N CYS A 5 8.73 7.51 12.59
CA CYS A 5 8.05 8.74 12.23
C CYS A 5 7.40 9.39 13.47
N PRO A 6 7.59 10.70 13.72
CA PRO A 6 6.98 11.37 14.87
C PRO A 6 5.47 11.55 14.75
N ASN A 7 4.91 11.45 13.53
CA ASN A 7 3.48 11.65 13.30
C ASN A 7 2.70 10.32 13.37
N CYS A 8 3.15 9.29 12.65
CA CYS A 8 2.41 8.03 12.54
C CYS A 8 3.08 6.82 13.22
N LEU A 9 4.21 7.01 13.88
CA LEU A 9 4.95 5.98 14.63
C LEU A 9 5.39 4.76 13.80
N HIS A 10 5.32 4.85 12.46
CA HIS A 10 5.82 3.81 11.57
C HIS A 10 7.35 3.89 11.38
N PRO A 11 8.00 2.76 11.07
CA PRO A 11 9.42 2.72 10.79
C PRO A 11 9.76 3.51 9.52
N LEU A 12 10.80 4.32 9.62
CA LEU A 12 11.33 5.13 8.53
C LEU A 12 12.46 4.40 7.81
N ARG A 13 12.57 4.65 6.50
CA ARG A 13 13.73 4.20 5.73
C ARG A 13 14.92 5.10 6.04
N THR A 14 16.12 4.54 5.94
CA THR A 14 17.36 5.29 6.10
C THR A 14 17.41 6.43 5.07
N ASN A 15 17.74 7.65 5.52
CA ASN A 15 17.80 8.87 4.70
C ASN A 15 16.49 9.26 3.98
N ALA A 16 15.32 8.87 4.51
CA ALA A 16 14.04 9.28 3.95
C ALA A 16 13.75 10.77 4.20
N LYS A 17 13.46 11.51 3.12
CA LYS A 17 13.04 12.92 3.16
C LYS A 17 11.58 13.10 3.62
N PHE A 18 10.74 12.09 3.35
CA PHE A 18 9.32 12.05 3.69
C PHE A 18 8.94 10.67 4.23
N CYS A 19 7.91 10.62 5.06
CA CYS A 19 7.34 9.36 5.52
C CYS A 19 6.55 8.68 4.39
N GLY A 20 6.88 7.42 4.08
CA GLY A 20 6.18 6.63 3.06
C GLY A 20 4.79 6.14 3.45
N TYR A 21 4.37 6.34 4.71
CA TYR A 21 3.06 5.93 5.23
C TYR A 21 2.09 7.10 5.35
N CYS A 22 2.53 8.22 5.95
CA CYS A 22 1.66 9.38 6.20
C CYS A 22 2.03 10.62 5.37
N GLY A 23 3.12 10.60 4.60
CA GLY A 23 3.56 11.73 3.78
C GLY A 23 4.21 12.88 4.55
N THR A 24 4.39 12.77 5.88
CA THR A 24 5.02 13.83 6.69
C THR A 24 6.46 14.09 6.25
N SER A 25 6.83 15.36 6.05
CA SER A 25 8.21 15.78 5.79
C SER A 25 9.07 15.57 7.02
N LEU A 26 10.21 14.92 6.85
CA LEU A 26 11.17 14.61 7.91
C LEU A 26 12.42 15.47 7.82
N ILE A 27 12.49 16.34 6.81
CA ILE A 27 13.56 17.31 6.65
C ILE A 27 13.23 18.49 7.57
N PRO A 28 14.10 18.83 8.53
CA PRO A 28 13.99 20.11 9.21
C PRO A 28 14.18 21.21 8.17
N ASN A 29 13.15 22.01 7.92
CA ASN A 29 13.27 23.22 7.12
C ASN A 29 14.14 24.22 7.90
N THR A 30 15.46 24.13 7.74
CA THR A 30 16.39 25.17 8.22
C THR A 30 16.30 26.38 7.28
N ARG A 31 15.15 27.06 7.27
CA ARG A 31 14.91 28.31 6.53
C ARG A 31 13.96 29.27 7.26
N ALA A 32 13.97 29.28 8.60
CA ALA A 32 13.14 30.21 9.36
C ALA A 32 13.88 31.09 10.39
N ASP A 33 15.12 30.79 10.80
CA ASP A 33 15.84 31.62 11.77
C ASP A 33 17.34 31.76 11.43
N ALA A 34 17.64 32.47 10.33
CA ALA A 34 18.95 33.07 10.08
C ALA A 34 18.87 34.10 8.93
N ILE A 35 18.05 35.15 9.08
CA ILE A 35 18.16 36.37 8.25
C ILE A 35 18.02 37.59 9.16
N THR A 36 19.16 38.10 9.62
CA THR A 36 19.50 39.54 9.77
C THR A 36 20.95 39.55 10.24
N LEU A 37 21.95 39.61 9.37
CA LEU A 37 22.37 40.78 8.60
C LEU A 37 23.32 40.29 7.48
N GLN A 38 22.95 40.46 6.22
CA GLN A 38 23.90 40.66 5.11
C GLN A 38 23.12 41.16 3.89
N ALA A 39 23.31 42.43 3.58
CA ALA A 39 22.74 43.12 2.43
C ALA A 39 23.67 43.00 1.21
N SER A 40 23.15 42.37 0.13
CA SER A 40 23.16 42.80 -1.30
C SER A 40 24.49 43.03 -2.05
N PRO A 41 24.58 42.99 -3.42
CA PRO A 41 23.55 42.69 -4.45
C PRO A 41 23.93 41.65 -5.56
N GLN A 42 22.88 40.88 -5.95
CA GLN A 42 22.38 40.53 -7.30
C GLN A 42 23.19 39.74 -8.37
N GLU A 43 22.49 38.68 -8.86
CA GLU A 43 22.18 38.38 -10.27
C GLU A 43 23.30 37.90 -11.20
N VAL A 44 23.41 36.58 -11.39
CA VAL A 44 23.59 35.97 -12.72
C VAL A 44 22.84 34.63 -12.74
N ASP A 45 21.61 34.66 -13.25
CA ASP A 45 20.89 33.49 -13.71
C ASP A 45 21.62 32.95 -14.96
N THR A 46 22.37 31.86 -14.80
CA THR A 46 22.83 31.03 -15.92
C THR A 46 22.77 29.58 -15.48
N ILE A 47 21.61 28.95 -15.69
CA ILE A 47 21.49 27.51 -15.83
C ILE A 47 21.11 27.24 -17.28
N LYS A 48 22.13 27.13 -18.14
CA LYS A 48 22.03 26.38 -19.40
C LYS A 48 22.50 24.95 -19.14
N GLU A 49 21.83 24.03 -19.83
CA GLU A 49 22.19 22.62 -20.02
C GLU A 49 21.55 21.60 -19.06
N ASN A 50 20.23 21.46 -19.22
CA ASN A 50 19.67 20.37 -20.01
C ASN A 50 20.48 19.07 -20.02
N THR A 51 20.65 18.45 -18.84
CA THR A 51 20.77 16.99 -18.79
C THR A 51 19.40 16.41 -19.14
N SER A 52 19.21 16.11 -20.42
CA SER A 52 18.12 15.26 -20.87
C SER A 52 18.36 13.80 -20.38
N PRO A 53 17.31 12.99 -20.28
CA PRO A 53 17.12 11.99 -19.24
C PRO A 53 17.69 10.61 -19.56
N PRO A 54 18.39 9.94 -18.61
CA PRO A 54 18.33 8.49 -18.56
C PRO A 54 17.10 8.11 -17.75
N ALA A 55 16.01 7.91 -18.49
CA ALA A 55 14.96 6.96 -18.22
C ALA A 55 15.09 6.21 -16.87
N GLN A 56 14.37 6.68 -15.84
CA GLN A 56 13.94 5.82 -14.73
C GLN A 56 12.87 4.83 -15.23
N SER A 57 13.23 3.97 -16.17
CA SER A 57 12.49 2.74 -16.41
C SER A 57 13.16 1.64 -15.61
N LYS A 58 12.66 1.36 -14.40
CA LYS A 58 11.94 0.10 -14.14
C LYS A 58 11.66 -0.09 -12.64
N PRO A 59 10.38 -0.35 -12.30
CA PRO A 59 9.90 -0.45 -10.93
C PRO A 59 10.27 -1.80 -10.33
N LYS A 60 10.84 -1.81 -9.12
CA LYS A 60 11.00 -3.05 -8.34
C LYS A 60 10.49 -2.89 -6.91
N SER A 61 9.19 -2.66 -6.79
CA SER A 61 8.41 -3.18 -5.66
C SER A 61 7.14 -3.84 -6.19
N LYS A 62 7.33 -4.89 -7.01
CA LYS A 62 6.24 -5.74 -7.54
C LYS A 62 5.95 -6.97 -6.67
N LYS A 63 6.76 -7.22 -5.61
CA LYS A 63 6.69 -8.46 -4.81
C LYS A 63 5.42 -8.53 -3.95
N ASN A 64 4.93 -7.39 -3.46
CA ASN A 64 3.69 -7.28 -2.70
C ASN A 64 2.45 -7.41 -3.60
N ILE A 65 2.40 -6.79 -4.79
CA ILE A 65 1.27 -6.93 -5.72
C ILE A 65 1.15 -8.37 -6.22
N ARG A 66 2.25 -9.01 -6.64
CA ARG A 66 2.22 -10.41 -7.09
C ARG A 66 1.79 -11.37 -5.96
N ARG A 67 2.15 -11.08 -4.71
CA ARG A 67 1.69 -11.84 -3.54
C ARG A 67 0.19 -11.66 -3.28
N ILE A 68 -0.32 -10.43 -3.37
CA ILE A 68 -1.76 -10.14 -3.19
C ILE A 68 -2.59 -10.87 -4.25
N VAL A 69 -2.21 -10.79 -5.52
CA VAL A 69 -2.90 -11.49 -6.62
C VAL A 69 -2.90 -13.00 -6.40
N LEU A 70 -1.77 -13.57 -5.95
CA LEU A 70 -1.67 -15.00 -5.67
C LEU A 70 -2.54 -15.42 -4.48
N ILE A 71 -2.60 -14.63 -3.41
CA ILE A 71 -3.48 -14.90 -2.26
C ILE A 71 -4.95 -14.85 -2.67
N VAL A 72 -5.37 -13.83 -3.41
CA VAL A 72 -6.77 -13.70 -3.88
C VAL A 72 -7.15 -14.86 -4.80
N LEU A 73 -6.26 -15.28 -5.70
CA LEU A 73 -6.48 -16.45 -6.57
C LEU A 73 -6.68 -17.74 -5.76
N ILE A 74 -5.83 -17.97 -4.75
CA ILE A 74 -5.93 -19.16 -3.89
C ILE A 74 -7.24 -19.13 -3.08
N ILE A 75 -7.62 -17.98 -2.51
CA ILE A 75 -8.87 -17.85 -1.75
C ILE A 75 -10.07 -18.14 -2.65
N LEU A 76 -10.12 -17.57 -3.86
CA LEU A 76 -11.19 -17.84 -4.83
C LEU A 76 -11.25 -19.32 -5.21
N LEU A 77 -10.10 -19.96 -5.47
CA LEU A 77 -10.03 -21.39 -5.75
C LEU A 77 -10.55 -22.23 -4.57
N CYS A 78 -10.10 -21.93 -3.35
CA CYS A 78 -10.55 -22.61 -2.14
C CYS A 78 -12.05 -22.45 -1.91
N LEU A 79 -12.61 -21.25 -2.11
CA LEU A 79 -14.05 -21.00 -1.99
C LEU A 79 -14.83 -21.83 -3.02
N VAL A 80 -14.39 -21.88 -4.28
CA VAL A 80 -15.03 -22.70 -5.32
C VAL A 80 -14.98 -24.18 -4.97
N LEU A 81 -13.82 -24.67 -4.51
CA LEU A 81 -13.67 -26.07 -4.10
C LEU A 81 -14.53 -26.40 -2.87
N LEU A 82 -14.60 -25.49 -1.89
CA LEU A 82 -15.49 -25.65 -0.73
C LEU A 82 -16.94 -25.70 -1.17
N VAL A 83 -17.41 -24.77 -2.00
CA VAL A 83 -18.80 -24.78 -2.51
C VAL A 83 -19.08 -26.04 -3.31
N ALA A 84 -18.17 -26.46 -4.20
CA ALA A 84 -18.31 -27.70 -4.95
C ALA A 84 -18.35 -28.92 -4.03
N PHE A 85 -17.51 -28.95 -2.99
CA PHE A 85 -17.51 -29.99 -1.98
C PHE A 85 -18.79 -29.96 -1.16
N LEU A 86 -19.27 -28.80 -0.74
CA LEU A 86 -20.55 -28.64 -0.07
C LEU A 86 -21.69 -29.16 -0.94
N VAL A 87 -21.75 -28.83 -2.23
CA VAL A 87 -22.80 -29.27 -3.16
C VAL A 87 -22.70 -30.77 -3.46
N HIS A 88 -21.50 -31.31 -3.64
CA HIS A 88 -21.27 -32.71 -3.94
C HIS A 88 -21.43 -33.60 -2.69
N TYR A 89 -21.12 -33.05 -1.52
CA TYR A 89 -21.23 -33.73 -0.24
C TYR A 89 -22.60 -33.49 0.41
N TRP A 90 -23.35 -32.44 0.02
CA TRP A 90 -24.75 -32.23 0.40
C TRP A 90 -25.64 -33.47 0.17
N PRO A 91 -25.60 -34.14 -1.00
CA PRO A 91 -26.40 -35.34 -1.23
C PRO A 91 -25.89 -36.54 -0.42
N ASN A 92 -24.67 -36.49 0.13
CA ASN A 92 -24.11 -37.55 0.96
C ASN A 92 -24.34 -37.30 2.47
N ILE A 93 -24.37 -36.03 2.89
CA ILE A 93 -24.42 -35.64 4.30
C ILE A 93 -25.85 -35.50 4.85
N ILE A 94 -26.87 -35.45 3.98
CA ILE A 94 -28.25 -35.13 4.39
C ILE A 94 -29.31 -35.98 3.69
N PRO A 95 -29.90 -36.97 4.39
CA PRO A 95 -31.24 -37.47 4.07
C PRO A 95 -32.39 -36.64 4.68
N ASN A 96 -32.11 -35.63 5.55
CA ASN A 96 -33.13 -35.02 6.44
C ASN A 96 -33.28 -33.47 6.43
N PHE A 97 -32.72 -32.70 5.48
CA PHE A 97 -32.90 -31.23 5.47
C PHE A 97 -34.30 -30.78 5.03
N GLY A 98 -35.13 -31.67 4.47
CA GLY A 98 -36.49 -31.36 4.05
C GLY A 98 -37.38 -30.80 5.18
N SER A 99 -37.14 -31.19 6.44
CA SER A 99 -37.96 -30.72 7.58
C SER A 99 -37.57 -29.33 8.10
N LEU A 100 -36.32 -28.89 7.89
CA LEU A 100 -35.81 -27.60 8.38
C LEU A 100 -36.19 -26.45 7.45
N ILE A 101 -36.14 -26.67 6.13
CA ILE A 101 -36.55 -25.66 5.14
C ILE A 101 -38.07 -25.41 5.21
N SER A 102 -38.85 -26.46 5.48
CA SER A 102 -40.32 -26.38 5.64
C SER A 102 -40.79 -25.61 6.89
N ARG A 103 -39.91 -25.39 7.88
CA ARG A 103 -40.23 -24.59 9.09
C ARG A 103 -39.84 -23.12 8.97
N MET A 104 -38.99 -22.76 8.00
CA MET A 104 -38.51 -21.40 7.79
C MET A 104 -39.27 -20.66 6.69
N LEU A 105 -40.16 -21.33 5.95
CA LEU A 105 -41.05 -20.69 4.98
C LEU A 105 -42.45 -20.51 5.58
N PRO A 106 -42.81 -19.31 6.06
CA PRO A 106 -44.20 -18.99 6.37
C PRO A 106 -45.01 -18.96 5.07
N LYS A 107 -46.20 -19.54 5.12
CA LYS A 107 -47.16 -19.65 4.01
C LYS A 107 -47.84 -18.31 3.72
#